data_AF-A0A5C0UHE9-F1
#
_entry.id   AF-A0A5C0UHE9-F1
#
_cell.length_a   1.000
_cell.length_b   1.000
_cell.length_c   1.000
_cell.angle_alpha   90.00
_cell.angle_beta   90.00
_cell.angle_gamma   90.00
#
_symmetry.space_group_name_H-M   'P 1'
#
loop_
_entity.id
_entity.type
_entity.pdbx_description
1 polymer ?
#
loop_
_entity_poly.entity_id
_entity_poly.type
_entity_poly.pdbx_seq_one_letter_code
_entity_poly.pdbx_strand_id
1 'polypeptide(L)'
;MQIIHILIIFTKCYIFDVYFFKKSRRKINKIIKAILVALFLYTLSSSGLYDLNLEKSAAVKENKKVNQKSSDQKDKVSDLQKIWLNAEDLLKRKKYSQAAEKYLEIEENYPTSSKAKYAILKAAKSFYNAKEYEKSLEAARVLKSIFPIFSGEMDVNSIIIKCLYKKIRDVGRDNSEISEILELIPLSKSNHSEIRSKCINILAYQNFQLGIFYSKKGNPIVSLKYYGKIIKEYSKSDYVQESLFRCAEIFQNIGSKRDKERILKYFEMKYPKSKWYVEAKNLN
;
A
#
# COMPACT_ATOMS: atom_id res chain seq x y z
N MET A 1 -40.53 -37.07 49.63
CA MET A 1 -39.56 -38.17 49.44
C MET A 1 -39.28 -38.53 47.97
N GLN A 2 -40.20 -38.33 47.02
CA GLN A 2 -39.95 -38.68 45.60
C GLN A 2 -38.97 -37.75 44.84
N ILE A 3 -38.88 -36.46 45.20
CA ILE A 3 -37.99 -35.49 44.51
C ILE A 3 -36.50 -35.74 44.80
N ILE A 4 -36.18 -36.18 46.02
CA ILE A 4 -34.78 -36.45 46.44
C ILE A 4 -34.24 -37.71 45.74
N HIS A 5 -35.09 -38.73 45.53
CA HIS A 5 -34.71 -39.92 44.78
C HIS A 5 -34.43 -39.64 43.29
N ILE A 6 -35.19 -38.72 42.67
CA ILE A 6 -34.97 -38.30 41.28
C ILE A 6 -33.66 -37.52 41.14
N LEU A 7 -33.32 -36.66 42.12
CA LEU A 7 -32.05 -35.93 42.14
C LEU A 7 -30.82 -36.84 42.33
N ILE A 8 -30.95 -37.94 43.09
CA ILE A 8 -29.87 -38.91 43.29
C ILE A 8 -29.63 -39.77 42.04
N ILE A 9 -30.70 -40.09 41.30
CA ILE A 9 -30.59 -40.81 40.01
C ILE A 9 -29.97 -39.89 38.93
N PHE A 10 -30.37 -38.62 38.88
CA PHE A 10 -29.78 -37.65 37.94
C PHE A 10 -28.29 -37.39 38.22
N THR A 11 -27.89 -37.30 39.49
CA THR A 11 -26.48 -37.11 39.85
C THR A 11 -25.63 -38.35 39.57
N LYS A 12 -26.17 -39.57 39.73
CA LYS A 12 -25.47 -40.81 39.34
C LYS A 12 -25.34 -40.98 37.82
N CYS A 13 -26.33 -40.60 37.02
CA CYS A 13 -26.22 -40.61 35.56
C CYS A 13 -25.21 -39.57 35.05
N TYR A 14 -25.16 -38.37 35.65
CA TYR A 14 -24.21 -37.32 35.25
C TYR A 14 -22.76 -37.65 35.60
N ILE A 15 -22.53 -38.42 36.68
CA ILE A 15 -21.19 -38.85 37.09
C ILE A 15 -20.63 -39.93 36.14
N PHE A 16 -21.49 -40.73 35.50
CA PHE A 16 -21.06 -41.77 34.57
C PHE A 16 -20.64 -41.20 33.19
N ASP A 17 -21.30 -40.14 32.70
CA ASP A 17 -20.93 -39.47 31.43
C ASP A 17 -19.66 -38.59 31.53
N VAL A 18 -19.28 -38.18 32.74
CA VAL A 18 -18.09 -37.32 32.97
C VAL A 18 -16.76 -38.08 32.82
N TYR A 19 -16.79 -39.41 32.69
CA TYR A 19 -15.58 -40.21 32.54
C TYR A 19 -14.98 -40.22 31.12
N PHE A 20 -15.67 -39.72 30.08
CA PHE A 20 -15.24 -39.94 28.69
C PHE A 20 -14.72 -38.72 27.88
N PHE A 21 -14.67 -37.49 28.39
CA PHE A 21 -14.17 -36.35 27.58
C PHE A 21 -13.17 -35.42 28.29
N LYS A 22 -11.86 -35.61 28.01
CA LYS A 22 -10.73 -34.97 28.72
C LYS A 22 -10.34 -33.56 28.24
N LYS A 23 -11.11 -32.88 27.36
CA LYS A 23 -10.70 -31.57 26.80
C LYS A 23 -11.62 -30.37 27.12
N SER A 24 -12.81 -30.58 27.69
CA SER A 24 -13.80 -29.50 27.94
C SER A 24 -13.95 -29.06 29.41
N ARG A 25 -13.08 -29.52 30.32
CA ARG A 25 -13.20 -29.30 31.78
C ARG A 25 -13.10 -27.84 32.23
N ARG A 26 -12.34 -26.97 31.54
CA ARG A 26 -12.13 -25.58 31.99
C ARG A 26 -13.32 -24.64 31.74
N LYS A 27 -14.05 -24.83 30.63
CA LYS A 27 -15.23 -24.00 30.31
C LYS A 27 -16.44 -24.45 31.12
N ILE A 28 -16.65 -25.77 31.24
CA ILE A 28 -17.76 -26.35 32.00
C ILE A 28 -17.62 -26.01 33.50
N ASN A 29 -16.41 -26.12 34.09
CA ASN A 29 -16.20 -25.73 35.49
C ASN A 29 -16.42 -24.24 35.77
N LYS A 30 -16.19 -23.35 34.80
CA LYS A 30 -16.49 -21.92 34.94
C LYS A 30 -17.99 -21.65 34.93
N ILE A 31 -18.72 -22.34 34.05
CA ILE A 31 -20.18 -22.21 33.93
C ILE A 31 -20.87 -22.78 35.18
N ILE A 32 -20.44 -23.96 35.65
CA ILE A 32 -20.98 -24.56 36.88
C ILE A 32 -20.68 -23.68 38.10
N LYS A 33 -19.47 -23.10 38.21
CA LYS A 33 -19.16 -22.13 39.27
C LYS A 33 -20.04 -20.88 39.19
N ALA A 34 -20.30 -20.36 37.99
CA ALA A 34 -21.16 -19.19 37.81
C ALA A 34 -22.62 -19.49 38.21
N ILE A 35 -23.14 -20.67 37.85
CA ILE A 35 -24.50 -21.09 38.21
C ILE A 35 -24.62 -21.33 39.72
N LEU A 36 -23.62 -21.95 40.36
CA LEU A 36 -23.60 -22.12 41.81
C LEU A 36 -23.52 -20.78 42.56
N VAL A 37 -22.74 -19.83 42.05
CA VAL A 37 -22.66 -18.47 42.62
C VAL A 37 -23.98 -17.72 42.42
N ALA A 38 -24.62 -17.85 41.26
CA ALA A 38 -25.93 -17.22 41.01
C ALA A 38 -27.03 -17.80 41.92
N LEU A 39 -27.05 -19.13 42.12
CA LEU A 39 -27.98 -19.79 43.04
C LEU A 39 -27.71 -19.38 44.50
N PHE A 40 -26.44 -19.29 44.90
CA PHE A 40 -26.05 -18.84 46.22
C PHE A 40 -26.46 -17.38 46.48
N LEU A 41 -26.27 -16.50 45.49
CA LEU A 41 -26.72 -15.10 45.55
C LEU A 41 -28.24 -14.99 45.57
N TYR A 42 -28.97 -15.85 44.86
CA TYR A 42 -30.43 -15.90 44.88
C TYR A 42 -30.96 -16.36 46.25
N THR A 43 -30.30 -17.33 46.90
CA THR A 43 -30.62 -17.74 48.28
C THR A 43 -30.30 -16.66 49.32
N LEU A 44 -29.24 -15.87 49.09
CA LEU A 44 -28.86 -14.75 49.96
C LEU A 44 -29.80 -13.54 49.81
N SER A 45 -30.30 -13.30 48.60
CA SER A 45 -31.33 -12.28 48.33
C SER A 45 -32.66 -12.58 49.01
N SER A 46 -33.04 -13.86 49.14
CA SER A 46 -34.25 -14.28 49.85
C SER A 46 -34.17 -14.14 51.38
N SER A 47 -32.98 -13.95 51.95
CA SER A 47 -32.75 -13.85 53.40
C SER A 47 -32.56 -12.43 53.93
N GLY A 48 -32.68 -11.39 53.09
CA GLY A 48 -32.68 -9.99 53.54
C GLY A 48 -31.40 -9.48 54.23
N LEU A 49 -30.25 -10.13 54.01
CA LEU A 49 -28.99 -9.86 54.72
C LEU A 49 -27.88 -9.34 53.80
N TYR A 50 -28.23 -8.49 52.83
CA TYR A 50 -27.32 -8.11 51.76
C TYR A 50 -27.29 -6.62 51.43
N ASP A 51 -27.28 -5.74 52.44
CA ASP A 51 -26.96 -4.33 52.20
C ASP A 51 -25.87 -3.85 53.16
N LEU A 52 -24.75 -3.38 52.57
CA LEU A 52 -23.73 -2.42 53.05
C LEU A 52 -22.25 -2.79 52.76
N ASN A 53 -21.89 -4.04 52.47
CA ASN A 53 -20.47 -4.43 52.36
C ASN A 53 -19.96 -4.83 50.95
N LEU A 54 -20.82 -5.00 49.94
CA LEU A 54 -20.37 -5.38 48.58
C LEU A 54 -20.17 -4.20 47.62
N GLU A 55 -20.94 -3.12 47.73
CA GLU A 55 -20.76 -1.92 46.88
C GLU A 55 -19.42 -1.22 47.10
N LYS A 56 -18.96 -1.10 48.36
CA LYS A 56 -17.66 -0.48 48.66
C LYS A 56 -16.47 -1.27 48.10
N SER A 57 -16.54 -2.60 48.10
CA SER A 57 -15.43 -3.44 47.61
C SER A 57 -15.40 -3.57 46.07
N ALA A 58 -16.56 -3.50 45.42
CA ALA A 58 -16.69 -3.48 43.96
C ALA A 58 -16.28 -2.11 43.40
N ALA A 59 -16.76 -1.01 43.99
CA ALA A 59 -16.41 0.35 43.59
C ALA A 59 -14.92 0.68 43.80
N VAL A 60 -14.28 0.16 44.86
CA VAL A 60 -12.83 0.31 45.05
C VAL A 60 -12.02 -0.51 44.04
N LYS A 61 -12.49 -1.69 43.62
CA LYS A 61 -11.83 -2.50 42.58
C LYS A 61 -12.04 -1.92 41.17
N GLU A 62 -13.19 -1.32 40.89
CA GLU A 62 -13.46 -0.59 39.64
C GLU A 62 -12.66 0.72 39.58
N ASN A 63 -12.64 1.53 40.65
CA ASN A 63 -11.83 2.74 40.70
C ASN A 63 -10.32 2.44 40.61
N LYS A 64 -9.83 1.35 41.21
CA LYS A 64 -8.44 0.90 41.01
C LYS A 64 -8.16 0.46 39.58
N LYS A 65 -9.08 -0.27 38.93
CA LYS A 65 -8.92 -0.68 37.52
C LYS A 65 -9.01 0.50 36.55
N VAL A 66 -9.90 1.46 36.80
CA VAL A 66 -10.03 2.69 36.01
C VAL A 66 -8.82 3.60 36.20
N ASN A 67 -8.31 3.74 37.43
CA ASN A 67 -7.07 4.49 37.72
C ASN A 67 -5.81 3.81 37.16
N GLN A 68 -5.74 2.48 37.15
CA GLN A 68 -4.65 1.76 36.47
C GLN A 68 -4.74 1.91 34.95
N LYS A 69 -5.94 1.83 34.37
CA LYS A 69 -6.11 2.00 32.92
C LYS A 69 -5.80 3.43 32.47
N SER A 70 -6.10 4.43 33.30
CA SER A 70 -5.80 5.83 33.03
C SER A 70 -4.32 6.17 33.28
N SER A 71 -3.66 5.58 34.27
CA SER A 71 -2.19 5.69 34.44
C SER A 71 -1.44 5.03 33.28
N ASP A 72 -1.82 3.80 32.91
CA ASP A 72 -1.19 3.05 31.82
C ASP A 72 -1.37 3.75 30.46
N GLN A 73 -2.52 4.39 30.22
CA GLN A 73 -2.75 5.20 29.01
C GLN A 73 -1.92 6.49 29.03
N LYS A 74 -1.77 7.13 30.19
CA LYS A 74 -0.97 8.36 30.33
C LYS A 74 0.53 8.11 30.17
N ASP A 75 1.03 7.00 30.72
CA ASP A 75 2.43 6.56 30.58
C ASP A 75 2.73 6.19 29.12
N LYS A 76 1.82 5.46 28.45
CA LYS A 76 1.91 5.14 27.02
C LYS A 76 1.96 6.37 26.12
N VAL A 77 1.18 7.42 26.43
CA VAL A 77 1.20 8.68 25.66
C VAL A 77 2.51 9.44 25.89
N SER A 78 3.05 9.42 27.11
CA SER A 78 4.35 10.02 27.44
C SER A 78 5.49 9.33 26.70
N ASP A 79 5.50 8.00 26.67
CA ASP A 79 6.54 7.22 26.00
C ASP A 79 6.48 7.33 24.47
N LEU A 80 5.27 7.36 23.88
CA LEU A 80 5.09 7.67 22.47
C LEU A 80 5.73 9.02 22.11
N GLN A 81 5.50 10.05 22.93
CA GLN A 81 6.05 11.38 22.71
C GLN A 81 7.58 11.38 22.78
N LYS A 82 8.19 10.61 23.69
CA LYS A 82 9.65 10.47 23.77
C LYS A 82 10.22 9.82 22.50
N ILE A 83 9.61 8.75 22.01
CA ILE A 83 10.05 8.08 20.76
C ILE A 83 9.97 9.05 19.58
N TRP A 84 8.87 9.79 19.48
CA TRP A 84 8.69 10.80 18.43
C TRP A 84 9.77 11.89 18.48
N LEU A 85 10.03 12.45 19.66
CA LEU A 85 11.03 13.50 19.83
C LEU A 85 12.44 13.00 19.49
N ASN A 86 12.76 11.74 19.85
CA ASN A 86 14.01 11.10 19.48
C ASN A 86 14.14 10.96 17.95
N ALA A 87 13.10 10.47 17.28
CA ALA A 87 13.08 10.37 15.82
C ALA A 87 13.27 11.73 15.13
N GLU A 88 12.64 12.81 15.63
CA GLU A 88 12.83 14.16 15.11
C GLU A 88 14.25 14.71 15.34
N ASP A 89 14.89 14.39 16.47
CA ASP A 89 16.29 14.77 16.72
C ASP A 89 17.25 14.03 15.76
N LEU A 90 17.05 12.73 15.54
CA LEU A 90 17.80 11.95 14.54
C LEU A 90 17.62 12.53 13.13
N LEU A 91 16.39 12.92 12.78
CA LEU A 91 16.09 13.56 11.49
C LEU A 91 16.85 14.89 11.34
N LYS A 92 16.86 15.74 12.37
CA LYS A 92 17.60 17.01 12.39
C LYS A 92 19.10 16.80 12.21
N ARG A 93 19.64 15.73 12.79
CA ARG A 93 21.04 15.30 12.65
C ARG A 93 21.34 14.57 11.34
N LYS A 94 20.37 14.50 10.40
CA LYS A 94 20.47 13.79 9.11
C LYS A 94 20.75 12.29 9.24
N LYS A 95 20.48 11.69 10.41
CA LYS A 95 20.58 10.25 10.63
C LYS A 95 19.31 9.56 10.15
N TYR A 96 19.10 9.60 8.83
CA TYR A 96 17.81 9.29 8.22
C TYR A 96 17.34 7.84 8.42
N SER A 97 18.21 6.83 8.29
CA SER A 97 17.81 5.43 8.53
C SER A 97 17.39 5.20 9.97
N GLN A 98 18.18 5.70 10.93
CA GLN A 98 17.87 5.56 12.36
C GLN A 98 16.59 6.31 12.74
N ALA A 99 16.38 7.49 12.17
CA ALA A 99 15.13 8.22 12.36
C ALA A 99 13.94 7.41 11.83
N ALA A 100 14.07 6.79 10.65
CA ALA A 100 13.02 5.99 10.04
C ALA A 100 12.64 4.79 10.92
N GLU A 101 13.63 4.03 11.41
CA GLU A 101 13.44 2.92 12.34
C GLU A 101 12.73 3.37 13.62
N LYS A 102 13.13 4.51 14.20
CA LYS A 102 12.45 5.08 15.37
C LYS A 102 11.01 5.49 15.12
N TYR A 103 10.68 5.96 13.91
CA TYR A 103 9.27 6.21 13.57
C TYR A 103 8.48 4.91 13.43
N LEU A 104 9.07 3.83 12.91
CA LEU A 104 8.39 2.53 12.81
C LEU A 104 8.12 1.91 14.18
N GLU A 105 9.00 2.12 15.18
CA GLU A 105 8.72 1.71 16.58
C GLU A 105 7.40 2.30 17.12
N ILE A 106 6.96 3.47 16.62
CA ILE A 106 5.68 4.07 17.03
C ILE A 106 4.50 3.28 16.45
N GLU A 107 4.62 2.80 15.22
CA GLU A 107 3.60 1.99 14.57
C GLU A 107 3.47 0.64 15.28
N GLU A 108 4.60 -0.03 15.54
CA GLU A 108 4.65 -1.33 16.19
C GLU A 108 4.05 -1.30 17.61
N ASN A 109 4.43 -0.29 18.40
CA ASN A 109 4.01 -0.19 19.80
C ASN A 109 2.65 0.49 19.99
N TYR A 110 2.24 1.37 19.06
CA TYR A 110 1.03 2.20 19.20
C TYR A 110 0.20 2.28 17.90
N PRO A 111 -0.24 1.14 17.31
CA PRO A 111 -0.87 1.10 15.99
C PRO A 111 -2.21 1.86 15.93
N THR A 112 -2.95 1.94 17.04
CA THR A 112 -4.23 2.66 17.13
C THR A 112 -4.08 4.16 17.35
N SER A 113 -2.86 4.65 17.56
CA SER A 113 -2.60 6.06 17.80
C SER A 113 -2.85 6.89 16.53
N SER A 114 -3.41 8.08 16.70
CA SER A 114 -3.56 9.04 15.59
C SER A 114 -2.22 9.45 14.96
N LYS A 115 -1.11 9.27 15.69
CA LYS A 115 0.25 9.55 15.24
C LYS A 115 0.88 8.41 14.42
N ALA A 116 0.36 7.19 14.47
CA ALA A 116 0.95 6.03 13.79
C ALA A 116 1.07 6.26 12.27
N LYS A 117 -0.01 6.70 11.62
CA LYS A 117 -0.02 7.04 10.18
C LYS A 117 1.03 8.09 9.80
N TYR A 118 1.22 9.11 10.64
CA TYR A 118 2.24 10.14 10.40
C TYR A 118 3.65 9.64 10.64
N ALA A 119 3.83 8.71 11.60
CA ALA A 119 5.10 8.07 11.87
C ALA A 119 5.53 7.22 10.66
N ILE A 120 4.64 6.38 10.10
CA ILE A 120 4.96 5.60 8.88
C ILE A 120 5.30 6.53 7.70
N LEU A 121 4.55 7.63 7.52
CA LEU A 121 4.85 8.62 6.47
C LEU A 121 6.25 9.25 6.66
N LYS A 122 6.59 9.61 7.90
CA LYS A 122 7.90 10.15 8.27
C LYS A 122 9.00 9.11 8.09
N ALA A 123 8.75 7.84 8.39
CA ALA A 123 9.66 6.73 8.15
C ALA A 123 9.95 6.58 6.65
N ALA A 124 8.92 6.52 5.81
CA ALA A 124 9.08 6.45 4.36
C ALA A 124 9.88 7.64 3.81
N LYS A 125 9.54 8.88 4.20
CA LYS A 125 10.31 10.08 3.80
C LYS A 125 11.78 10.02 4.26
N SER A 126 12.03 9.48 5.45
CA SER A 126 13.38 9.35 6.01
C SER A 126 14.18 8.28 5.26
N PHE A 127 13.63 7.09 5.01
CA PHE A 127 14.29 6.08 4.17
C PHE A 127 14.59 6.60 2.76
N TYR A 128 13.68 7.36 2.15
CA TYR A 128 13.92 8.00 0.86
C TYR A 128 15.15 8.94 0.91
N ASN A 129 15.26 9.76 1.95
CA ASN A 129 16.41 10.65 2.15
C ASN A 129 17.71 9.89 2.45
N ALA A 130 17.61 8.71 3.08
CA ALA A 130 18.72 7.79 3.26
C ALA A 130 19.17 7.09 1.96
N LYS A 131 18.43 7.28 0.84
CA LYS A 131 18.56 6.53 -0.43
C LYS A 131 18.23 5.04 -0.30
N GLU A 132 17.54 4.65 0.78
CA GLU A 132 17.04 3.29 1.00
C GLU A 132 15.66 3.16 0.34
N TYR A 133 15.64 3.23 -0.99
CA TYR A 133 14.42 3.32 -1.78
C TYR A 133 13.50 2.10 -1.63
N GLU A 134 14.06 0.91 -1.39
CA GLU A 134 13.27 -0.32 -1.18
C GLU A 134 12.50 -0.27 0.14
N LYS A 135 13.16 0.05 1.26
CA LYS A 135 12.50 0.25 2.56
C LYS A 135 11.50 1.40 2.53
N SER A 136 11.85 2.49 1.84
CA SER A 136 10.93 3.62 1.64
C SER A 136 9.67 3.20 0.89
N LEU A 137 9.82 2.38 -0.17
CA LEU A 137 8.70 1.89 -0.97
C LEU A 137 7.81 0.95 -0.17
N GLU A 138 8.41 0.05 0.61
CA GLU A 138 7.70 -0.85 1.52
C GLU A 138 6.87 -0.06 2.55
N ALA A 139 7.50 0.85 3.29
CA ALA A 139 6.81 1.68 4.26
C ALA A 139 5.66 2.51 3.64
N ALA A 140 5.87 3.07 2.45
CA ALA A 140 4.84 3.83 1.75
C ALA A 140 3.66 2.94 1.28
N ARG A 141 3.93 1.71 0.85
CA ARG A 141 2.89 0.73 0.48
C ARG A 141 2.09 0.27 1.69
N VAL A 142 2.76 0.00 2.82
CA VAL A 142 2.12 -0.33 4.09
C VAL A 142 1.20 0.80 4.55
N LEU A 143 1.66 2.05 4.48
CA LEU A 143 0.83 3.22 4.79
C LEU A 143 -0.43 3.27 3.91
N LYS A 144 -0.27 3.06 2.59
CA LYS A 144 -1.39 3.05 1.63
C LYS A 144 -2.37 1.91 1.89
N SER A 145 -1.89 0.73 2.30
CA SER A 145 -2.76 -0.42 2.58
C SER A 145 -3.52 -0.29 3.89
N ILE A 146 -2.86 0.19 4.96
CA ILE A 146 -3.48 0.30 6.29
C ILE A 146 -4.39 1.53 6.36
N PHE A 147 -4.01 2.63 5.69
CA PHE A 147 -4.75 3.90 5.73
C PHE A 147 -5.09 4.40 4.32
N PRO A 148 -6.07 3.78 3.62
CA PRO A 148 -6.42 4.14 2.25
C PRO A 148 -6.90 5.59 2.13
N ILE A 149 -7.77 6.03 3.06
CA ILE A 149 -8.32 7.39 3.11
C ILE A 149 -7.42 8.22 4.05
N PHE A 150 -6.28 8.65 3.51
CA PHE A 150 -5.39 9.57 4.20
C PHE A 150 -5.50 10.93 3.52
N SER A 151 -5.79 12.00 4.25
CA SER A 151 -5.91 13.36 3.67
C SER A 151 -4.63 13.86 2.97
N GLY A 152 -3.53 13.11 3.07
CA GLY A 152 -2.31 13.25 2.28
C GLY A 152 -2.09 12.13 1.24
N GLU A 153 -3.12 11.51 0.65
CA GLU A 153 -2.98 10.50 -0.42
C GLU A 153 -2.03 10.95 -1.55
N MET A 154 -2.04 12.26 -1.85
CA MET A 154 -1.13 12.87 -2.83
C MET A 154 0.35 12.77 -2.42
N ASP A 155 0.65 12.83 -1.12
CA ASP A 155 2.00 12.71 -0.56
C ASP A 155 2.52 11.27 -0.63
N VAL A 156 1.69 10.27 -0.33
CA VAL A 156 2.09 8.86 -0.30
C VAL A 156 2.38 8.36 -1.71
N ASN A 157 1.47 8.61 -2.66
CA ASN A 157 1.70 8.27 -4.07
C ASN A 157 2.94 8.98 -4.62
N SER A 158 3.20 10.24 -4.21
CA SER A 158 4.41 10.96 -4.60
C SER A 158 5.70 10.25 -4.18
N ILE A 159 5.75 9.72 -2.94
CA ILE A 159 6.90 8.96 -2.45
C ILE A 159 7.07 7.67 -3.25
N ILE A 160 5.98 6.92 -3.47
CA ILE A 160 6.00 5.67 -4.25
C ILE A 160 6.54 5.94 -5.65
N ILE A 161 6.00 6.93 -6.36
CA ILE A 161 6.43 7.32 -7.72
C ILE A 161 7.93 7.64 -7.74
N LYS A 162 8.42 8.43 -6.77
CA LYS A 162 9.84 8.79 -6.71
C LYS A 162 10.73 7.56 -6.44
N CYS A 163 10.31 6.65 -5.57
CA CYS A 163 11.05 5.42 -5.28
C CYS A 163 11.10 4.51 -6.50
N LEU A 164 9.96 4.27 -7.15
CA LEU A 164 9.88 3.46 -8.37
C LEU A 164 10.74 4.06 -9.48
N TYR A 165 10.68 5.39 -9.66
CA TYR A 165 11.51 6.07 -10.65
C TYR A 165 13.01 5.90 -10.38
N LYS A 166 13.43 5.88 -9.10
CA LYS A 166 14.84 5.62 -8.73
C LYS A 166 15.26 4.16 -8.90
N LYS A 167 14.31 3.21 -8.94
CA LYS A 167 14.59 1.80 -9.22
C LYS A 167 14.82 1.51 -10.70
N ILE A 168 14.39 2.40 -11.60
CA ILE A 168 14.64 2.26 -13.05
C ILE A 168 16.16 2.37 -13.28
N ARG A 169 16.83 1.22 -13.48
CA ARG A 169 18.30 1.13 -13.64
C ARG A 169 18.75 1.24 -15.09
N ASP A 170 18.05 0.55 -15.99
CA ASP A 170 18.44 0.42 -17.39
C ASP A 170 17.21 0.51 -18.30
N VAL A 171 17.35 1.27 -19.37
CA VAL A 171 16.36 1.43 -20.43
C VAL A 171 16.15 0.10 -21.18
N GLY A 172 17.01 -0.91 -21.05
CA GLY A 172 16.87 -2.21 -21.72
C GLY A 172 16.15 -3.34 -20.96
N ARG A 173 15.78 -3.16 -19.69
CA ARG A 173 15.15 -4.23 -18.87
C ARG A 173 13.62 -4.11 -18.78
N ASP A 174 12.98 -5.18 -18.32
CA ASP A 174 11.54 -5.19 -17.99
C ASP A 174 11.25 -4.08 -16.97
N ASN A 175 10.50 -3.07 -17.41
CA ASN A 175 10.20 -1.87 -16.64
C ASN A 175 8.78 -1.93 -16.06
N SER A 176 8.50 -2.98 -15.27
CA SER A 176 7.21 -3.13 -14.58
C SER A 176 6.87 -1.92 -13.71
N GLU A 177 7.90 -1.27 -13.17
CA GLU A 177 7.83 -0.05 -12.37
C GLU A 177 7.28 1.13 -13.17
N ILE A 178 7.55 1.21 -14.47
CA ILE A 178 7.06 2.31 -15.30
C ILE A 178 5.54 2.24 -15.44
N SER A 179 4.98 1.04 -15.65
CA SER A 179 3.52 0.86 -15.71
C SER A 179 2.86 1.33 -14.41
N GLU A 180 3.39 0.90 -13.26
CA GLU A 180 2.92 1.33 -11.93
C GLU A 180 3.01 2.86 -11.76
N ILE A 181 4.12 3.48 -12.19
CA ILE A 181 4.28 4.95 -12.15
C ILE A 181 3.22 5.64 -13.01
N LEU A 182 2.96 5.16 -14.22
CA LEU A 182 2.01 5.79 -15.15
C LEU A 182 0.56 5.65 -14.69
N GLU A 183 0.22 4.59 -13.95
CA GLU A 183 -1.07 4.41 -13.29
C GLU A 183 -1.24 5.33 -12.08
N LEU A 184 -0.19 5.50 -11.29
CA LEU A 184 -0.20 6.36 -10.09
C LEU A 184 -0.19 7.86 -10.42
N ILE A 185 0.35 8.26 -11.57
CA ILE A 185 0.35 9.67 -12.00
C ILE A 185 -0.95 9.96 -12.75
N PRO A 186 -1.92 10.70 -12.16
CA PRO A 186 -3.12 11.08 -12.87
C PRO A 186 -2.79 11.92 -14.11
N LEU A 187 -3.66 11.84 -15.13
CA LEU A 187 -3.49 12.56 -16.39
C LEU A 187 -3.66 14.09 -16.26
N SER A 188 -4.34 14.55 -15.21
CA SER A 188 -4.45 15.98 -14.87
C SER A 188 -3.10 16.54 -14.41
N LYS A 189 -2.95 17.87 -14.36
CA LYS A 189 -1.71 18.57 -13.97
C LYS A 189 -1.19 18.03 -12.63
N SER A 190 -0.27 17.08 -12.71
CA SER A 190 0.36 16.46 -11.56
C SER A 190 1.74 17.06 -11.36
N ASN A 191 2.17 17.15 -10.10
CA ASN A 191 3.54 17.55 -9.72
C ASN A 191 4.63 16.58 -10.26
N HIS A 192 4.22 15.52 -10.96
CA HIS A 192 5.08 14.48 -11.52
C HIS A 192 4.99 14.40 -13.04
N SER A 193 4.52 15.46 -13.71
CA SER A 193 4.45 15.53 -15.18
C SER A 193 5.81 15.26 -15.84
N GLU A 194 6.91 15.75 -15.26
CA GLU A 194 8.27 15.51 -15.76
C GLU A 194 8.66 14.02 -15.66
N ILE A 195 8.41 13.38 -14.52
CA ILE A 195 8.67 11.94 -14.31
C ILE A 195 7.85 11.13 -15.32
N ARG A 196 6.58 11.49 -15.50
CA ARG A 196 5.69 10.86 -16.48
C ARG A 196 6.26 10.96 -17.89
N SER A 197 6.65 12.16 -18.33
CA SER A 197 7.23 12.37 -19.66
C SER A 197 8.51 11.55 -19.87
N LYS A 198 9.40 11.51 -18.87
CA LYS A 198 10.61 10.69 -18.92
C LYS A 198 10.30 9.20 -19.04
N CYS A 199 9.33 8.70 -18.27
CA CYS A 199 8.88 7.31 -18.35
C CYS A 199 8.29 6.97 -19.72
N ILE A 200 7.45 7.85 -20.29
CA ILE A 200 6.91 7.68 -21.64
C ILE A 200 8.04 7.67 -22.68
N ASN A 201 9.05 8.54 -22.55
CA ASN A 201 10.21 8.57 -23.43
C ASN A 201 11.05 7.29 -23.35
N ILE A 202 11.23 6.71 -22.16
CA ILE A 202 11.93 5.42 -21.97
C ILE A 202 11.20 4.32 -22.74
N LEU A 203 9.88 4.20 -22.57
CA LEU A 203 9.08 3.19 -23.28
C LEU A 203 9.10 3.41 -24.80
N ALA A 204 9.02 4.67 -25.24
CA ALA A 204 9.10 5.01 -26.65
C ALA A 204 10.46 4.62 -27.25
N TYR A 205 11.56 4.93 -26.56
CA TYR A 205 12.90 4.55 -26.99
C TYR A 205 13.07 3.03 -27.10
N GLN A 206 12.58 2.26 -26.12
CA GLN A 206 12.63 0.79 -26.18
C GLN A 206 11.97 0.25 -27.44
N ASN A 207 10.75 0.72 -27.75
CA ASN A 207 10.04 0.33 -28.96
C ASN A 207 10.76 0.83 -30.21
N PHE A 208 11.38 2.00 -30.16
CA PHE A 208 12.10 2.57 -31.27
C PHE A 208 13.34 1.74 -31.63
N GLN A 209 14.09 1.30 -30.63
CA GLN A 209 15.24 0.39 -30.82
C GLN A 209 14.81 -0.95 -31.41
N LEU A 210 13.67 -1.51 -30.99
CA LEU A 210 13.10 -2.71 -31.60
C LEU A 210 12.71 -2.46 -33.06
N GLY A 211 12.12 -1.30 -33.37
CA GLY A 211 11.82 -0.88 -34.73
C GLY A 211 13.06 -0.85 -35.63
N ILE A 212 14.16 -0.26 -35.16
CA ILE A 212 15.45 -0.24 -35.85
C ILE A 212 15.99 -1.67 -36.02
N PHE A 213 15.97 -2.47 -34.95
CA PHE A 213 16.50 -3.82 -34.95
C PHE A 213 15.81 -4.70 -36.01
N TYR A 214 14.47 -4.70 -36.04
CA TYR A 214 13.73 -5.49 -37.03
C TYR A 214 13.87 -4.95 -38.46
N SER A 215 14.06 -3.64 -38.63
CA SER A 215 14.29 -3.04 -39.95
C SER A 215 15.63 -3.52 -40.51
N LYS A 216 16.68 -3.51 -39.68
CA LYS A 216 18.01 -4.04 -40.02
C LYS A 216 18.01 -5.55 -40.30
N LYS A 217 17.06 -6.30 -39.71
CA LYS A 217 16.87 -7.72 -39.97
C LYS A 217 16.05 -8.02 -41.23
N GLY A 218 15.65 -6.99 -41.99
CA GLY A 218 14.83 -7.17 -43.20
C GLY A 218 13.36 -7.48 -42.90
N ASN A 219 12.86 -7.12 -41.71
CA ASN A 219 11.46 -7.32 -41.34
C ASN A 219 10.74 -5.96 -41.14
N PRO A 220 10.39 -5.26 -42.23
CA PRO A 220 9.77 -3.94 -42.18
C PRO A 220 8.36 -3.95 -41.56
N ILE A 221 7.62 -5.05 -41.70
CA ILE A 221 6.26 -5.18 -41.15
C ILE A 221 6.30 -5.19 -39.62
N VAL A 222 7.26 -5.92 -39.04
CA VAL A 222 7.44 -5.91 -37.58
C VAL A 222 7.94 -4.54 -37.10
N SER A 223 8.81 -3.87 -37.85
CA SER A 223 9.20 -2.49 -37.51
C SER A 223 8.02 -1.52 -37.47
N LEU A 224 7.11 -1.59 -38.45
CA LEU A 224 5.88 -0.78 -38.47
C LEU A 224 5.03 -0.99 -37.21
N LYS A 225 4.96 -2.21 -36.68
CA LYS A 225 4.24 -2.50 -35.43
C LYS A 225 4.81 -1.68 -34.26
N TYR A 226 6.14 -1.64 -34.12
CA TYR A 226 6.79 -0.92 -33.03
C TYR A 226 6.70 0.60 -33.20
N TYR A 227 6.94 1.14 -34.40
CA TYR A 227 6.76 2.56 -34.68
C TYR A 227 5.30 3.01 -34.51
N GLY A 228 4.35 2.19 -34.98
CA GLY A 228 2.91 2.42 -34.79
C GLY A 228 2.53 2.46 -33.31
N LYS A 229 3.12 1.61 -32.47
CA LYS A 229 2.92 1.66 -31.02
C LYS A 229 3.38 2.98 -30.41
N ILE A 230 4.54 3.51 -30.83
CA ILE A 230 5.03 4.82 -30.37
C ILE A 230 4.06 5.93 -30.73
N ILE A 231 3.57 5.94 -31.98
CA ILE A 231 2.63 6.97 -32.47
C ILE A 231 1.31 6.92 -31.69
N LYS A 232 0.80 5.72 -31.41
CA LYS A 232 -0.51 5.51 -30.78
C LYS A 232 -0.48 5.70 -29.26
N GLU A 233 0.48 5.08 -28.58
CA GLU A 233 0.51 4.97 -27.12
C GLU A 233 1.45 5.99 -26.47
N TYR A 234 2.52 6.39 -27.16
CA TYR A 234 3.56 7.30 -26.65
C TYR A 234 3.60 8.61 -27.43
N SER A 235 2.42 9.15 -27.76
CA SER A 235 2.24 10.34 -28.62
C SER A 235 2.86 11.65 -28.09
N LYS A 236 3.26 11.69 -26.81
CA LYS A 236 3.99 12.81 -26.19
C LYS A 236 5.50 12.62 -26.17
N SER A 237 6.01 11.51 -26.71
CA SER A 237 7.45 11.22 -26.71
C SER A 237 8.20 11.97 -27.81
N ASP A 238 9.51 12.11 -27.61
CA ASP A 238 10.40 12.73 -28.59
C ASP A 238 10.57 11.87 -29.86
N TYR A 239 10.26 10.58 -29.77
CA TYR A 239 10.43 9.60 -30.86
C TYR A 239 9.26 9.54 -31.85
N VAL A 240 8.15 10.26 -31.59
CA VAL A 240 6.94 10.18 -32.44
C VAL A 240 7.23 10.66 -33.87
N GLN A 241 7.91 11.79 -34.00
CA GLN A 241 8.16 12.41 -35.31
C GLN A 241 9.09 11.54 -36.15
N GLU A 242 10.17 11.01 -35.57
CA GLU A 242 11.06 10.09 -36.30
C GLU A 242 10.34 8.78 -36.62
N SER A 243 9.51 8.25 -35.71
CA SER A 243 8.72 7.03 -35.98
C SER A 243 7.76 7.21 -37.15
N LEU A 244 7.13 8.39 -37.29
CA LEU A 244 6.28 8.71 -38.45
C LEU A 244 7.08 8.72 -39.75
N PHE A 245 8.29 9.32 -39.73
CA PHE A 245 9.20 9.29 -40.88
C PHE A 245 9.59 7.86 -41.25
N ARG A 246 9.99 7.03 -40.28
CA ARG A 246 10.34 5.61 -40.52
C ARG A 246 9.17 4.81 -41.08
N CYS A 247 7.95 5.08 -40.63
CA CYS A 247 6.76 4.47 -41.24
C CYS A 247 6.60 4.87 -42.71
N ALA A 248 6.77 6.16 -43.05
CA ALA A 248 6.69 6.63 -44.44
C ALA A 248 7.79 6.01 -45.33
N GLU A 249 9.02 5.91 -44.81
CA GLU A 249 10.16 5.23 -45.46
C GLU A 249 9.85 3.76 -45.75
N ILE A 250 9.31 3.04 -44.76
CA ILE A 250 8.91 1.64 -44.95
C ILE A 250 7.79 1.51 -45.98
N PHE A 251 6.74 2.34 -45.90
CA PHE A 251 5.62 2.28 -46.85
C PHE A 251 6.06 2.58 -48.29
N GLN A 252 7.03 3.49 -48.46
CA GLN A 252 7.67 3.74 -49.76
C GLN A 252 8.39 2.48 -50.27
N ASN A 253 9.24 1.88 -49.44
CA ASN A 253 10.07 0.74 -49.83
C ASN A 253 9.24 -0.49 -50.21
N ILE A 254 8.08 -0.70 -49.59
CA ILE A 254 7.16 -1.81 -49.93
C ILE A 254 6.18 -1.45 -51.07
N GLY A 255 6.22 -0.22 -51.59
CA GLY A 255 5.33 0.23 -52.67
C GLY A 255 3.90 0.59 -52.26
N SER A 256 3.60 0.72 -50.96
CA SER A 256 2.26 1.11 -50.49
C SER A 256 2.09 2.64 -50.53
N LYS A 257 1.81 3.17 -51.73
CA LYS A 257 1.58 4.61 -51.94
C LYS A 257 0.44 5.16 -51.07
N ARG A 258 -0.67 4.42 -51.00
CA ARG A 258 -1.86 4.80 -50.23
C ARG A 258 -1.56 4.98 -48.74
N ASP A 259 -0.80 4.08 -48.14
CA ASP A 259 -0.49 4.18 -46.70
C ASP A 259 0.59 5.22 -46.42
N LYS A 260 1.55 5.40 -47.32
CA LYS A 260 2.51 6.52 -47.27
C LYS A 260 1.77 7.87 -47.26
N GLU A 261 0.85 8.10 -48.18
CA GLU A 261 0.06 9.34 -48.26
C GLU A 261 -0.77 9.59 -47.00
N ARG A 262 -1.37 8.53 -46.43
CA ARG A 262 -2.10 8.63 -45.15
C ARG A 262 -1.19 9.08 -44.00
N ILE A 263 0.00 8.48 -43.88
CA ILE A 263 0.97 8.87 -42.85
C ILE A 263 1.45 10.30 -43.06
N LEU A 264 1.78 10.69 -44.29
CA LEU A 264 2.23 12.05 -44.62
C LEU A 264 1.15 13.09 -44.27
N LYS A 265 -0.12 12.83 -44.61
CA LYS A 265 -1.23 13.72 -44.25
C LYS A 265 -1.40 13.86 -42.73
N TYR A 266 -1.31 12.75 -41.99
CA TYR A 266 -1.34 12.80 -40.52
C TYR A 266 -0.15 13.58 -39.96
N PHE A 267 1.05 13.37 -40.54
CA PHE A 267 2.28 14.03 -40.12
C PHE A 267 2.20 15.55 -40.38
N GLU A 268 1.70 15.96 -41.55
CA GLU A 268 1.47 17.36 -41.91
C GLU A 268 0.51 18.05 -40.94
N MET A 269 -0.61 17.40 -40.61
CA MET A 269 -1.61 17.97 -39.71
C MET A 269 -1.09 18.16 -38.28
N LYS A 270 -0.20 17.27 -37.80
CA LYS A 270 0.27 17.26 -36.41
C LYS A 270 1.60 18.00 -36.22
N TYR A 271 2.52 17.89 -37.17
CA TYR A 271 3.89 18.38 -37.04
C TYR A 271 4.42 19.02 -38.36
N PRO A 272 3.75 20.05 -38.91
CA PRO A 272 4.07 20.62 -40.22
C PRO A 272 5.47 21.24 -40.32
N LYS A 273 6.07 21.63 -39.19
CA LYS A 273 7.42 22.23 -39.10
C LYS A 273 8.52 21.24 -38.72
N SER A 274 8.20 19.94 -38.61
CA SER A 274 9.19 18.94 -38.21
C SER A 274 10.22 18.72 -39.33
N LYS A 275 11.51 18.64 -38.97
CA LYS A 275 12.57 18.22 -39.92
C LYS A 275 12.27 16.87 -40.56
N TRP A 276 11.71 15.95 -39.77
CA TRP A 276 11.36 14.60 -40.19
C TRP A 276 10.20 14.58 -41.19
N TYR A 277 9.28 15.55 -41.09
CA TYR A 277 8.21 15.72 -42.07
C TYR A 277 8.76 16.18 -43.42
N VAL A 278 9.68 17.15 -43.40
CA VAL A 278 10.36 17.62 -44.62
C VAL A 278 11.12 16.48 -45.30
N GLU A 279 11.86 15.69 -44.53
CA GLU A 279 12.55 14.50 -45.05
C GLU A 279 11.56 13.45 -45.60
N ALA A 280 10.44 13.21 -44.91
CA ALA A 280 9.43 12.26 -45.36
C ALA A 280 8.80 12.65 -46.72
N LYS A 281 8.62 13.95 -46.97
CA LYS A 281 8.08 14.46 -48.23
C LYS A 281 9.04 14.25 -49.41
N ASN A 282 10.34 14.25 -49.15
CA ASN A 282 11.38 14.11 -50.15
C ASN A 282 11.72 12.65 -50.49
N LEU A 283 11.01 11.68 -49.91
CA LEU A 283 11.14 10.26 -50.25
C LEU A 283 10.59 10.01 -51.67
N ASN A 284 11.49 9.70 -52.62
CA ASN A 284 11.16 9.37 -54.01
C ASN A 284 10.66 7.93 -54.17
#